data_AF-M3FJY6-F1
#
_entry.id   AF-M3FJY6-F1
#
_cell.length_a   1.000
_cell.length_b   1.000
_cell.length_c   1.000
_cell.angle_alpha   90.00
_cell.angle_beta   90.00
_cell.angle_gamma   90.00
#
_symmetry.space_group_name_H-M   'P 1'
#
loop_
_entity.id
_entity.type
_entity.pdbx_description
1 polymer ?
#
loop_
_entity_poly.entity_id
_entity_poly.type
_entity_poly.pdbx_seq_one_letter_code
_entity_poly.pdbx_strand_id
1 'polypeptide(L)' 'MIGTDQTERLDPELPVDASRADYERIVVISRDTLIRAKSDIPDA' A
#
# COMPACT_ATOMS: atom_id res chain seq x y z
N MET A 1 -9.90 -7.83 4.60
CA MET A 1 -9.49 -6.41 4.55
C MET A 1 -8.88 -6.17 3.17
N ILE A 2 -9.56 -5.39 2.34
CA ILE A 2 -8.98 -4.77 1.13
C ILE A 2 -8.10 -3.62 1.65
N GLY A 3 -6.94 -3.34 1.03
CA GLY A 3 -5.93 -2.41 1.58
C GLY A 3 -6.52 -1.11 2.15
N THR A 4 -5.94 -0.60 3.24
CA THR A 4 -6.43 0.60 3.94
C THR A 4 -5.61 1.82 3.54
N ASP A 5 -6.27 2.86 3.07
CA ASP A 5 -5.63 4.16 2.83
C ASP A 5 -5.11 4.73 4.16
N GLN A 6 -3.83 5.04 4.19
CA GLN A 6 -3.10 5.57 5.35
C GLN A 6 -2.27 6.79 4.94
N THR A 7 -2.60 7.43 3.82
CA THR A 7 -1.83 8.54 3.25
C THR A 7 -1.66 9.66 4.27
N GLU A 8 -2.74 10.17 4.87
CA GLU A 8 -2.66 11.28 5.84
C GLU A 8 -1.77 10.99 7.06
N ARG A 9 -1.66 9.72 7.46
CA ARG A 9 -0.86 9.31 8.61
C ARG A 9 0.61 9.12 8.25
N LEU A 10 0.89 8.53 7.08
CA LEU A 10 2.24 8.09 6.71
C LEU A 10 2.99 9.09 5.83
N ASP A 11 2.30 9.98 5.12
CA ASP A 11 2.91 11.01 4.27
C ASP A 11 3.89 11.91 5.08
N PRO A 12 3.56 12.33 6.32
CA PRO A 12 4.51 13.06 7.17
C PRO A 12 5.65 12.20 7.75
N GLU A 13 5.53 10.86 7.70
CA GLU A 13 6.53 9.91 8.22
C GLU A 13 7.49 9.43 7.12
N LEU A 14 7.33 9.89 5.87
CA LEU A 14 8.19 9.47 4.76
C LEU A 14 9.66 9.86 5.03
N PRO A 15 10.62 8.95 4.71
CA PRO A 15 12.02 9.29 4.80
C PRO A 15 12.38 10.39 3.80
N VAL A 16 13.52 11.05 4.03
CA VAL A 16 13.95 12.26 3.28
C VAL A 16 14.10 12.03 1.77
N ASP A 17 14.34 10.79 1.36
CA ASP A 17 14.51 10.37 -0.04
C ASP A 17 13.24 9.77 -0.65
N ALA A 18 12.13 9.79 0.07
CA ALA A 18 10.82 9.34 -0.41
C ALA A 18 9.82 10.50 -0.48
N SER A 19 9.06 10.51 -1.56
CA SER A 19 7.95 11.43 -1.74
C SER A 19 6.85 10.74 -2.53
N ARG A 20 5.62 11.18 -2.29
CA ARG A 20 4.43 10.75 -3.01
C ARG A 20 3.94 11.94 -3.85
N ALA A 21 3.50 11.71 -5.08
CA ALA A 21 2.80 12.73 -5.85
C ALA A 21 1.37 12.93 -5.34
N ASP A 22 0.76 14.09 -5.62
CA ASP A 22 -0.58 14.43 -5.11
C ASP A 22 -1.67 13.40 -5.44
N TYR A 23 -1.52 12.69 -6.56
CA TYR A 23 -2.46 11.68 -7.06
C TYR A 23 -2.15 10.24 -6.60
N GLU A 24 -1.02 10.00 -5.95
CA GLU A 24 -0.66 8.68 -5.43
C GLU A 24 -1.25 8.46 -4.03
N ARG A 25 -1.21 7.24 -3.47
CA ARG A 25 -1.73 6.97 -2.11
C ARG A 25 -0.84 5.97 -1.38
N ILE A 26 -0.70 6.13 -0.07
CA ILE A 26 -0.01 5.15 0.77
C ILE A 26 -1.05 4.20 1.34
N VAL A 27 -1.04 2.95 0.87
CA VAL A 27 -2.00 1.92 1.26
C VAL A 27 -1.30 0.84 2.08
N VAL A 28 -1.82 0.56 3.27
CA VAL A 28 -1.33 -0.52 4.12
C VAL A 28 -2.18 -1.77 3.90
N ILE A 29 -1.51 -2.89 3.68
CA ILE A 29 -2.12 -4.20 3.46
C ILE A 29 -1.40 -5.27 4.29
N SER A 30 -2.17 -6.20 4.85
CA SER A 30 -1.59 -7.31 5.59
C SER A 30 -0.93 -8.31 4.65
N ARG A 31 0.14 -8.96 5.12
CA ARG A 31 0.82 -10.03 4.37
C ARG A 31 -0.13 -11.16 3.98
N ASP A 32 -0.99 -11.61 4.90
CA ASP A 32 -1.96 -12.67 4.65
C ASP A 32 -2.92 -12.33 3.51
N THR A 33 -3.32 -11.06 3.39
CA THR A 33 -4.14 -10.61 2.27
C THR A 33 -3.38 -10.78 0.94
N LEU A 34 -2.11 -10.39 0.88
CA LEU A 34 -1.30 -10.54 -0.35
C LEU A 34 -1.10 -12.02 -0.73
N ILE A 35 -0.83 -12.88 0.26
CA ILE A 35 -0.63 -14.32 0.02
C ILE A 35 -1.91 -14.95 -0.54
N ARG A 36 -3.07 -14.62 0.01
CA ARG A 36 -4.37 -15.13 -0.49
C ARG A 36 -4.68 -14.56 -1.87
N ALA A 37 -4.42 -13.28 -2.11
CA ALA A 37 -4.66 -12.66 -3.41
C ALA A 37 -3.79 -13.25 -4.52
N LYS A 38 -2.59 -13.77 -4.21
CA LYS A 38 -1.69 -14.34 -5.20
C LYS A 38 -2.33 -15.48 -6.02
N SER A 39 -3.21 -16.29 -5.42
CA SER A 39 -3.89 -17.37 -6.17
C SER A 39 -4.90 -16.85 -7.20
N ASP A 40 -5.37 -15.62 -7.03
CA ASP A 40 -6.42 -15.02 -7.84
C ASP A 40 -5.86 -14.15 -8.98
N ILE A 41 -4.53 -13.98 -9.04
CA ILE A 41 -3.83 -13.24 -10.08
C ILE A 41 -3.34 -14.24 -11.14
N PRO A 42 -4.01 -14.35 -12.30
CA PRO A 42 -3.50 -15.17 -13.39
C PRO A 42 -2.20 -14.52 -13.88
N ASP A 43 -1.12 -15.32 -13.93
CA ASP A 43 0.25 -14.95 -14.30
C ASP A 43 1.17 -14.35 -13.21
N ALA A 44 1.01 -14.76 -11.93
CA ALA A 44 1.86 -14.34 -10.80
C ALA A 44 3.10 -15.21 -10.49
#